data_AF-A0A329U4X6-F1
#
_entry.id   AF-A0A329U4X6-F1
#
_cell.length_a   1.000
_cell.length_b   1.000
_cell.length_c   1.000
_cell.angle_alpha   90.00
_cell.angle_beta   90.00
_cell.angle_gamma   90.00
#
_symmetry.space_group_name_H-M   'P 1'
#
loop_
_entity.id
_entity.type
_entity.pdbx_description
1 polymer ?
#
loop_
_entity_poly.entity_id
_entity_poly.type
_entity_poly.pdbx_seq_one_letter_code
_entity_poly.pdbx_strand_id
1 'polypeptide(L)'
;MKINQLLDEIDLPERYFSEAFIIGEKFEEEASKYLTLLDNCDECDLDADKKAEFNEKLNESKRVAAEISTKIIAVFESYEESNYKVSQELFDEVMEILRPALFISLMNGRILVSAGEKTICTCMRLFGSSNGGRYFRIRAVDGRSQTIKSNPNELFHIPMNKRAYSSNERFSLAGFPCLYLSTMLPLAWQECNYPSKYYYSEYQYIWSESQDNKIDLSKELKLLALYSPMEIKTWGFTVKYNDFEVWNEVICRYLKMYPLILACSFINQSGNTPYKQEYIISQMLMQWVKRNHETVQGIDYFSCVDMFFDTSKWCANNIVIPAFPNYENGISVPLREKFSWTMPAFCELPIVSKNKTERDRKFIYEFMEQINHALRVRRPMPDMYIRVLQSMKETADCLLNLMANDNICDMRLMLKILKSLGSNVADISRMNLLENIEDKISEAEDGKWSTEEVKAASVEFEKLYRDFTGQDNSVKSIIDKHQDLIWNHHETQPTLEILYQGAHEIIGFKDLLHNAHRLFGFSEIKDNEDTFNNLTRLAQDAGVPIGTFWEQEGKDDVWLRNHIIEIKSPILIERNNTSIYSDKKVKSQQILCIGCTEKKLKEILQK
;
A
#
# COMPACT_ATOMS: atom_id res chain seq x y z
N MET A 1 33.62 -6.04 -2.48
CA MET A 1 32.22 -5.87 -2.93
C MET A 1 31.64 -4.63 -2.25
N LYS A 2 30.94 -3.75 -2.97
CA LYS A 2 30.31 -2.56 -2.33
C LYS A 2 29.08 -2.96 -1.51
N ILE A 3 28.68 -2.16 -0.53
CA ILE A 3 27.48 -2.39 0.29
C ILE A 3 26.22 -2.48 -0.57
N ASN A 4 26.08 -1.62 -1.59
CA ASN A 4 24.92 -1.70 -2.48
C ASN A 4 24.84 -3.03 -3.24
N GLN A 5 25.99 -3.64 -3.58
CA GLN A 5 26.04 -4.96 -4.21
C GLN A 5 25.69 -6.05 -3.19
N LEU A 6 26.20 -5.94 -1.96
CA LEU A 6 25.79 -6.84 -0.86
C LEU A 6 24.27 -6.83 -0.69
N LEU A 7 23.65 -5.65 -0.61
CA LEU A 7 22.21 -5.50 -0.42
C LEU A 7 21.38 -6.10 -1.57
N ASP A 8 21.92 -6.15 -2.79
CA ASP A 8 21.27 -6.84 -3.92
C ASP A 8 21.38 -8.36 -3.81
N GLU A 9 22.51 -8.88 -3.33
CA GLU A 9 22.77 -10.33 -3.23
C GLU A 9 22.05 -11.01 -2.05
N ILE A 10 21.58 -10.21 -1.08
CA ILE A 10 20.91 -10.68 0.15
C ILE A 10 19.44 -10.28 0.19
N ASP A 11 18.84 -10.03 -0.98
CA ASP A 11 17.45 -9.56 -1.10
C ASP A 11 16.46 -10.50 -0.40
N LEU A 12 15.36 -9.95 0.13
CA LEU A 12 14.36 -10.69 0.90
C LEU A 12 12.97 -10.49 0.29
N PRO A 13 12.04 -11.46 0.42
CA PRO A 13 12.09 -12.65 1.26
C PRO A 13 12.73 -13.89 0.60
N GLU A 14 13.29 -14.79 1.43
CA GLU A 14 13.81 -16.08 0.97
C GLU A 14 12.69 -17.11 0.79
N ARG A 15 12.71 -17.82 -0.35
CA ARG A 15 11.63 -18.71 -0.78
C ARG A 15 12.13 -20.14 -0.97
N TYR A 16 11.41 -21.09 -0.39
CA TYR A 16 11.73 -22.51 -0.52
C TYR A 16 10.51 -23.32 -0.99
N PHE A 17 10.81 -24.43 -1.67
CA PHE A 17 9.84 -25.38 -2.21
C PHE A 17 10.17 -26.76 -1.66
N SER A 18 9.64 -27.10 -0.48
CA SER A 18 9.68 -28.45 0.06
C SER A 18 8.75 -28.57 1.27
N GLU A 19 8.02 -29.68 1.36
CA GLU A 19 7.31 -30.06 2.60
C GLU A 19 8.26 -30.60 3.67
N ALA A 20 9.48 -31.01 3.29
CA ALA A 20 10.50 -31.59 4.16
C ALA A 20 11.62 -30.60 4.54
N PHE A 21 11.38 -29.31 4.38
CA PHE A 21 12.34 -28.27 4.76
C PHE A 21 12.47 -28.16 6.29
N ILE A 22 13.71 -28.00 6.76
CA ILE A 22 14.06 -27.72 8.16
C ILE A 22 14.54 -26.27 8.23
N ILE A 23 13.85 -25.45 9.04
CA ILE A 23 14.13 -24.01 9.12
C ILE A 23 15.51 -23.69 9.68
N GLY A 24 16.03 -24.48 10.63
CA GLY A 24 17.36 -24.29 11.19
C GLY A 24 18.45 -24.40 10.13
N GLU A 25 18.46 -25.51 9.36
CA GLU A 25 19.39 -25.73 8.24
C GLU A 25 19.24 -24.63 7.17
N LYS A 26 17.98 -24.25 6.89
CA LYS A 26 17.53 -23.10 6.10
C LYS A 26 18.28 -21.81 6.41
N PHE A 27 18.13 -21.44 7.67
CA PHE A 27 18.71 -20.23 8.19
C PHE A 27 20.24 -20.29 8.18
N GLU A 28 20.84 -21.42 8.54
CA GLU A 28 22.29 -21.60 8.56
C GLU A 28 22.92 -21.43 7.17
N GLU A 29 22.30 -21.98 6.12
CA GLU A 29 22.74 -21.84 4.72
C GLU A 29 22.79 -20.36 4.30
N GLU A 30 21.69 -19.63 4.47
CA GLU A 30 21.60 -18.21 4.09
C GLU A 30 22.43 -17.30 4.98
N ALA A 31 22.52 -17.60 6.28
CA ALA A 31 23.37 -16.86 7.20
C ALA A 31 24.85 -17.02 6.83
N SER A 32 25.28 -18.24 6.45
CA SER A 32 26.65 -18.51 6.00
C SER A 32 26.98 -17.78 4.70
N LYS A 33 26.03 -17.77 3.75
CA LYS A 33 26.14 -16.98 2.50
C LYS A 33 26.28 -15.48 2.82
N TYR A 34 25.41 -14.95 3.69
CA TYR A 34 25.45 -13.56 4.13
C TYR A 34 26.81 -13.18 4.75
N LEU A 35 27.30 -13.98 5.71
CA LEU A 35 28.58 -13.70 6.39
C LEU A 35 29.75 -13.74 5.41
N THR A 36 29.77 -14.69 4.48
CA THR A 36 30.78 -14.77 3.42
C THR A 36 30.76 -13.53 2.52
N LEU A 37 29.57 -13.06 2.13
CA LEU A 37 29.42 -11.85 1.33
C LEU A 37 29.86 -10.61 2.11
N LEU A 38 29.47 -10.51 3.38
CA LEU A 38 29.81 -9.42 4.27
C LEU A 38 31.32 -9.31 4.49
N ASP A 39 32.03 -10.44 4.64
CA ASP A 39 33.47 -10.47 4.79
C ASP A 39 34.21 -9.87 3.59
N ASN A 40 33.65 -10.04 2.40
CA ASN A 40 34.17 -9.50 1.15
C ASN A 40 33.78 -8.03 0.89
N CYS A 41 33.08 -7.37 1.83
CA CYS A 41 32.70 -5.97 1.68
C CYS A 41 33.87 -4.99 1.90
N ASP A 42 34.03 -4.05 0.96
CA ASP A 42 34.94 -2.91 1.06
C ASP A 42 34.37 -1.73 0.24
N GLU A 43 34.44 -0.52 0.78
CA GLU A 43 34.02 0.73 0.14
C GLU A 43 35.24 1.51 -0.35
N CYS A 44 35.74 1.12 -1.53
CA CYS A 44 36.95 1.70 -2.12
C CYS A 44 36.80 3.13 -2.65
N ASP A 45 35.56 3.66 -2.71
CA ASP A 45 35.26 5.00 -3.23
C ASP A 45 35.17 6.08 -2.13
N LEU A 46 35.46 5.73 -0.87
CA LEU A 46 35.56 6.66 0.25
C LEU A 46 36.97 7.28 0.34
N ASP A 47 37.05 8.50 0.86
CA ASP A 47 38.33 9.09 1.28
C ASP A 47 38.95 8.32 2.46
N ALA A 48 40.24 8.51 2.70
CA ALA A 48 41.02 7.66 3.61
C ALA A 48 40.48 7.67 5.05
N ASP A 49 40.07 8.82 5.56
CA ASP A 49 39.56 8.97 6.93
C ASP A 49 38.20 8.29 7.08
N LYS A 50 37.27 8.56 6.16
CA LYS A 50 35.96 7.88 6.14
C LYS A 50 36.07 6.38 5.92
N LYS A 51 37.05 5.93 5.12
CA LYS A 51 37.30 4.51 4.90
C LYS A 51 37.77 3.83 6.19
N ALA A 52 38.64 4.47 6.96
CA ALA A 52 39.09 3.94 8.25
C ALA A 52 37.92 3.82 9.25
N GLU A 53 37.11 4.88 9.37
CA GLU A 53 35.92 4.91 10.24
C GLU A 53 34.90 3.83 9.84
N PHE A 54 34.61 3.72 8.53
CA PHE A 54 33.70 2.70 8.00
C PHE A 54 34.21 1.29 8.31
N ASN A 55 35.50 1.01 8.09
CA ASN A 55 36.07 -0.31 8.33
C ASN A 55 36.03 -0.73 9.79
N GLU A 56 36.20 0.22 10.73
CA GLU A 56 36.05 -0.04 12.15
C GLU A 56 34.62 -0.51 12.49
N LYS A 57 33.60 0.28 12.10
CA LYS A 57 32.20 -0.09 12.34
C LYS A 57 31.77 -1.33 11.57
N LEU A 58 32.30 -1.55 10.37
CA LEU A 58 32.02 -2.74 9.57
C LEU A 58 32.57 -4.00 10.26
N ASN A 59 33.79 -3.96 10.80
CA ASN A 59 34.37 -5.09 11.54
C ASN A 59 33.57 -5.42 12.80
N GLU A 60 33.11 -4.41 13.52
CA GLU A 60 32.19 -4.60 14.64
C GLU A 60 30.87 -5.24 14.18
N SER A 61 30.32 -4.77 13.06
CA SER A 61 29.08 -5.29 12.48
C SER A 61 29.22 -6.75 12.04
N LYS A 62 30.36 -7.13 11.43
CA LYS A 62 30.70 -8.52 11.09
C LYS A 62 30.67 -9.43 12.32
N ARG A 63 31.36 -9.02 13.39
CA ARG A 63 31.42 -9.79 14.64
C ARG A 63 30.04 -10.00 15.24
N VAL A 64 29.26 -8.92 15.37
CA VAL A 64 27.91 -8.98 15.93
C VAL A 64 26.99 -9.81 15.05
N ALA A 65 27.02 -9.62 13.73
CA ALA A 65 26.22 -10.42 12.79
C ALA A 65 26.52 -11.93 12.92
N ALA A 66 27.79 -12.31 13.02
CA ALA A 66 28.17 -13.71 13.22
C ALA A 66 27.65 -14.26 14.57
N GLU A 67 27.78 -13.49 15.65
CA GLU A 67 27.28 -13.88 16.97
C GLU A 67 25.75 -14.06 16.99
N ILE A 68 25.01 -13.14 16.37
CA ILE A 68 23.55 -13.24 16.25
C ILE A 68 23.15 -14.46 15.42
N SER A 69 23.82 -14.70 14.28
CA SER A 69 23.55 -15.88 13.44
C SER A 69 23.74 -17.18 14.24
N THR A 70 24.85 -17.32 14.96
CA THR A 70 25.10 -18.50 15.81
C THR A 70 24.04 -18.68 16.88
N LYS A 71 23.60 -17.60 17.54
CA LYS A 71 22.57 -17.68 18.57
C LYS A 71 21.19 -18.04 17.98
N ILE A 72 20.84 -17.50 16.81
CA ILE A 72 19.57 -17.87 16.14
C ILE A 72 19.57 -19.35 15.73
N ILE A 73 20.70 -19.89 15.25
CA ILE A 73 20.84 -21.33 14.97
C ILE A 73 20.57 -22.14 16.25
N ALA A 74 21.19 -21.77 17.37
CA ALA A 74 20.96 -22.42 18.66
C ALA A 74 19.50 -22.29 19.17
N VAL A 75 18.81 -21.19 18.83
CA VAL A 75 17.37 -21.04 19.09
C VAL A 75 16.57 -22.10 18.32
N PHE A 76 16.85 -22.30 17.04
CA PHE A 76 16.18 -23.34 16.24
C PHE A 76 16.47 -24.74 16.78
N GLU A 77 17.74 -25.09 17.04
CA GLU A 77 18.15 -26.39 17.58
C GLU A 77 17.42 -26.70 18.89
N SER A 78 17.48 -25.78 19.86
CA SER A 78 16.81 -25.97 21.17
C SER A 78 15.28 -26.02 21.05
N TYR A 79 14.69 -25.33 20.06
CA TYR A 79 13.25 -25.37 19.83
C TYR A 79 12.82 -26.72 19.26
N GLU A 80 13.59 -27.28 18.33
CA GLU A 80 13.37 -28.61 17.74
C GLU A 80 13.55 -29.73 18.78
N GLU A 81 14.48 -29.56 19.73
CA GLU A 81 14.64 -30.42 20.91
C GLU A 81 13.53 -30.24 21.97
N SER A 82 12.53 -29.37 21.70
CA SER A 82 11.43 -29.04 22.62
C SER A 82 11.88 -28.37 23.93
N ASN A 83 13.06 -27.74 23.94
CA ASN A 83 13.60 -26.99 25.08
C ASN A 83 13.24 -25.50 24.98
N TYR A 84 11.94 -25.21 24.98
CA TYR A 84 11.40 -23.86 24.73
C TYR A 84 11.90 -22.79 25.70
N LYS A 85 12.25 -23.18 26.93
CA LYS A 85 12.84 -22.24 27.91
C LYS A 85 14.20 -21.74 27.42
N VAL A 86 15.08 -22.65 27.04
CA VAL A 86 16.42 -22.30 26.55
C VAL A 86 16.32 -21.53 25.24
N SER A 87 15.43 -21.92 24.32
CA SER A 87 15.18 -21.17 23.09
C SER A 87 14.82 -19.71 23.41
N GLN A 88 13.93 -19.50 24.38
CA GLN A 88 13.50 -18.15 24.76
C GLN A 88 14.62 -17.33 25.41
N GLU A 89 15.44 -17.93 26.27
CA GLU A 89 16.60 -17.29 26.90
C GLU A 89 17.62 -16.87 25.83
N LEU A 90 17.96 -17.76 24.89
CA LEU A 90 18.84 -17.46 23.77
C LEU A 90 18.31 -16.33 22.87
N PHE A 91 17.00 -16.31 22.61
CA PHE A 91 16.38 -15.25 21.83
C PHE A 91 16.39 -13.91 22.57
N ASP A 92 16.18 -13.91 23.89
CA ASP A 92 16.30 -12.69 24.69
C ASP A 92 17.73 -12.14 24.69
N GLU A 93 18.76 -13.02 24.71
CA GLU A 93 20.16 -12.63 24.52
C GLU A 93 20.41 -11.99 23.14
N VAL A 94 19.84 -12.56 22.06
CA VAL A 94 19.89 -11.97 20.70
C VAL A 94 19.36 -10.54 20.73
N MET A 95 18.20 -10.34 21.34
CA MET A 95 17.58 -9.01 21.42
C MET A 95 18.38 -8.04 22.31
N GLU A 96 19.06 -8.53 23.35
CA GLU A 96 19.93 -7.70 24.18
C GLU A 96 21.16 -7.22 23.43
N ILE A 97 21.82 -8.11 22.68
CA ILE A 97 22.98 -7.76 21.85
C ILE A 97 22.58 -6.76 20.75
N LEU A 98 21.38 -6.94 20.17
CA LEU A 98 20.88 -6.06 19.12
C LEU A 98 20.31 -4.73 19.63
N ARG A 99 20.08 -4.56 20.94
CA ARG A 99 19.50 -3.36 21.55
C ARG A 99 20.03 -2.03 20.98
N PRO A 100 21.36 -1.78 20.85
CA PRO A 100 21.87 -0.54 20.28
C PRO A 100 21.64 -0.40 18.76
N ALA A 101 21.42 -1.51 18.05
CA ALA A 101 21.19 -1.50 16.61
C ALA A 101 19.72 -1.32 16.21
N LEU A 102 18.77 -1.70 17.08
CA LEU A 102 17.33 -1.73 16.79
C LEU A 102 16.81 -0.43 16.18
N PHE A 103 16.17 -0.51 15.01
CA PHE A 103 15.45 0.61 14.43
C PHE A 103 14.10 0.79 15.12
N ILE A 104 13.92 1.92 15.80
CA ILE A 104 12.66 2.27 16.47
C ILE A 104 11.98 3.38 15.67
N SER A 105 10.90 3.03 14.98
CA SER A 105 10.09 3.97 14.18
C SER A 105 8.87 4.46 14.95
N LEU A 106 8.44 5.67 14.60
CA LEU A 106 7.10 6.16 14.90
C LEU A 106 6.10 5.58 13.89
N MET A 107 4.81 5.75 14.16
CA MET A 107 3.75 5.32 13.24
C MET A 107 3.90 5.86 11.81
N ASN A 108 4.48 7.05 11.63
CA ASN A 108 4.76 7.62 10.30
C ASN A 108 6.03 7.10 9.62
N GLY A 109 6.67 6.06 10.17
CA GLY A 109 7.88 5.44 9.63
C GLY A 109 9.16 6.23 9.90
N ARG A 110 9.07 7.41 10.55
CA ARG A 110 10.25 8.20 10.89
C ARG A 110 11.00 7.57 12.06
N ILE A 111 12.32 7.56 11.95
CA ILE A 111 13.25 7.13 12.99
C ILE A 111 14.15 8.30 13.39
N LEU A 112 14.63 8.27 14.64
CA LEU A 112 15.72 9.12 15.09
C LEU A 112 17.03 8.35 14.98
N VAL A 113 18.02 8.94 14.31
CA VAL A 113 19.36 8.38 14.14
C VAL A 113 20.36 9.34 14.75
N SER A 114 21.14 8.86 15.70
CA SER A 114 22.27 9.60 16.27
C SER A 114 23.57 9.05 15.70
N ALA A 115 24.32 9.89 14.99
CA ALA A 115 25.65 9.58 14.46
C ALA A 115 26.62 10.64 15.00
N GLY A 116 27.53 10.25 15.89
CA GLY A 116 28.39 11.19 16.60
C GLY A 116 27.60 12.20 17.43
N GLU A 117 27.86 13.49 17.26
CA GLU A 117 27.13 14.58 17.93
C GLU A 117 25.82 14.96 17.21
N LYS A 118 25.55 14.35 16.05
CA LYS A 118 24.42 14.71 15.19
C LYS A 118 23.26 13.74 15.39
N THR A 119 22.08 14.27 15.71
CA THR A 119 20.83 13.50 15.68
C THR A 119 19.94 14.02 14.56
N ILE A 120 19.57 13.13 13.63
CA ILE A 120 18.63 13.44 12.55
C ILE A 120 17.35 12.64 12.67
N CYS A 121 16.28 13.20 12.12
CA CYS A 121 15.03 12.48 11.88
C CYS A 121 14.97 12.10 10.40
N THR A 122 14.92 10.80 10.09
CA THR A 122 14.91 10.28 8.73
C THR A 122 13.80 9.25 8.55
N CYS A 123 13.45 8.92 7.30
CA CYS A 123 12.52 7.86 6.94
C CYS A 123 13.17 6.96 5.90
N MET A 124 13.28 5.66 6.17
CA MET A 124 13.83 4.68 5.22
C MET A 124 12.84 4.41 4.07
N ARG A 125 11.54 4.49 4.36
CA ARG A 125 10.44 4.21 3.42
C ARG A 125 9.92 5.52 2.82
N LEU A 126 10.66 6.05 1.85
CA LEU A 126 10.44 7.39 1.27
C LEU A 126 9.13 7.54 0.47
N PHE A 127 8.56 6.44 -0.02
CA PHE A 127 7.43 6.45 -0.98
C PHE A 127 6.15 5.79 -0.47
N GLY A 128 6.05 5.43 0.81
CA GLY A 128 4.82 4.88 1.38
C GLY A 128 3.69 5.91 1.30
N SER A 129 2.58 5.60 0.61
CA SER A 129 1.51 6.56 0.28
C SER A 129 0.85 7.24 1.47
N SER A 130 1.16 6.81 2.70
CA SER A 130 0.62 7.41 3.90
C SER A 130 1.54 8.42 4.57
N ASN A 131 2.87 8.28 4.58
CA ASN A 131 3.75 9.05 5.49
C ASN A 131 3.16 9.14 6.93
N GLY A 132 2.46 8.09 7.36
CA GLY A 132 1.70 8.03 8.62
C GLY A 132 0.33 8.70 8.68
N GLY A 133 -0.23 9.12 7.54
CA GLY A 133 -1.54 9.77 7.45
C GLY A 133 -2.72 8.82 7.35
N ARG A 134 -2.55 7.62 6.79
CA ARG A 134 -3.59 6.59 6.66
C ARG A 134 -3.04 5.16 6.72
N TYR A 135 -3.83 4.25 7.25
CA TYR A 135 -3.57 2.81 7.21
C TYR A 135 -4.85 2.05 6.89
N PHE A 136 -4.71 0.78 6.53
CA PHE A 136 -5.81 -0.03 6.02
C PHE A 136 -5.80 -1.39 6.67
N ARG A 137 -7.00 -1.94 6.87
CA ARG A 137 -7.16 -3.35 7.19
C ARG A 137 -8.33 -3.92 6.41
N ILE A 138 -8.19 -5.17 6.00
CA ILE A 138 -9.18 -5.90 5.22
C ILE A 138 -9.70 -7.12 5.99
N ARG A 139 -10.93 -7.49 5.69
CA ARG A 139 -11.54 -8.77 6.06
C ARG A 139 -12.22 -9.38 4.84
N ALA A 140 -11.69 -10.50 4.35
CA ALA A 140 -12.30 -11.28 3.29
C ALA A 140 -13.69 -11.81 3.71
N VAL A 141 -14.63 -11.82 2.77
CA VAL A 141 -16.00 -12.32 2.97
C VAL A 141 -16.55 -12.90 1.68
N ASP A 142 -17.53 -13.81 1.77
CA ASP A 142 -18.22 -14.34 0.57
C ASP A 142 -19.30 -13.38 0.03
N GLY A 143 -19.76 -12.45 0.87
CA GLY A 143 -20.83 -11.51 0.54
C GLY A 143 -21.07 -10.44 1.59
N ARG A 144 -22.10 -9.62 1.36
CA ARG A 144 -22.46 -8.52 2.25
C ARG A 144 -22.98 -9.04 3.58
N SER A 145 -22.53 -8.42 4.68
CA SER A 145 -22.97 -8.70 6.04
C SER A 145 -23.36 -7.41 6.75
N GLN A 146 -24.61 -7.33 7.20
CA GLN A 146 -25.09 -6.17 7.95
C GLN A 146 -24.39 -6.05 9.31
N THR A 147 -24.05 -7.18 9.94
CA THR A 147 -23.32 -7.23 11.21
C THR A 147 -21.93 -6.61 11.09
N ILE A 148 -21.20 -6.89 9.99
CA ILE A 148 -19.89 -6.29 9.75
C ILE A 148 -20.05 -4.80 9.41
N LYS A 149 -20.94 -4.47 8.47
CA LYS A 149 -21.14 -3.09 8.00
C LYS A 149 -21.50 -2.11 9.13
N SER A 150 -22.27 -2.56 10.12
CA SER A 150 -22.77 -1.71 11.21
C SER A 150 -21.87 -1.68 12.45
N ASN A 151 -20.79 -2.46 12.48
CA ASN A 151 -19.90 -2.54 13.64
C ASN A 151 -18.45 -2.20 13.26
N PRO A 152 -17.95 -1.01 13.62
CA PRO A 152 -16.58 -0.59 13.32
C PRO A 152 -15.52 -1.45 14.02
N ASN A 153 -15.87 -2.10 15.14
CA ASN A 153 -14.94 -2.97 15.85
C ASN A 153 -14.72 -4.32 15.15
N GLU A 154 -15.53 -4.71 14.14
CA GLU A 154 -15.34 -5.97 13.41
C GLU A 154 -14.07 -5.99 12.55
N LEU A 155 -13.48 -4.83 12.25
CA LEU A 155 -12.19 -4.69 11.59
C LEU A 155 -11.11 -4.11 12.51
N PHE A 156 -11.39 -3.85 13.79
CA PHE A 156 -10.33 -3.56 14.78
C PHE A 156 -9.63 -4.87 15.20
N HIS A 157 -8.76 -4.88 16.21
CA HIS A 157 -8.23 -6.16 16.69
C HIS A 157 -9.35 -7.09 17.20
N ILE A 158 -9.12 -8.40 17.14
CA ILE A 158 -10.11 -9.37 17.63
C ILE A 158 -10.41 -9.07 19.11
N PRO A 159 -11.69 -8.94 19.51
CA PRO A 159 -12.03 -8.73 20.90
C PRO A 159 -11.47 -9.83 21.81
N MET A 160 -11.03 -9.50 23.02
CA MET A 160 -10.43 -10.47 23.95
C MET A 160 -11.35 -11.64 24.31
N ASN A 161 -12.67 -11.42 24.38
CA ASN A 161 -13.67 -12.47 24.56
C ASN A 161 -13.86 -13.37 23.33
N LYS A 162 -13.30 -12.99 22.18
CA LYS A 162 -13.26 -13.72 20.91
C LYS A 162 -11.85 -14.22 20.56
N ARG A 163 -10.90 -14.22 21.50
CA ARG A 163 -9.48 -14.57 21.26
C ARG A 163 -9.24 -15.96 20.66
N ALA A 164 -10.20 -16.87 20.74
CA ALA A 164 -10.13 -18.18 20.09
C ALA A 164 -10.02 -18.09 18.55
N TYR A 165 -10.40 -16.96 17.96
CA TYR A 165 -10.26 -16.71 16.52
C TYR A 165 -8.93 -16.07 16.12
N SER A 166 -8.01 -15.83 17.07
CA SER A 166 -6.66 -15.34 16.77
C SER A 166 -5.77 -16.51 16.35
N SER A 167 -5.45 -16.59 15.05
CA SER A 167 -4.61 -17.64 14.45
C SER A 167 -3.10 -17.37 14.60
N ASN A 168 -2.31 -18.41 14.31
CA ASN A 168 -0.85 -18.35 14.22
C ASN A 168 -0.41 -17.84 12.84
N GLU A 169 -0.26 -16.52 12.75
CA GLU A 169 0.45 -15.84 11.65
C GLU A 169 1.88 -15.45 12.05
N ARG A 170 2.66 -14.92 11.11
CA ARG A 170 4.10 -14.62 11.25
C ARG A 170 4.42 -13.82 12.51
N PHE A 171 3.81 -12.65 12.64
CA PHE A 171 3.89 -11.82 13.83
C PHE A 171 2.59 -11.90 14.64
N SER A 172 2.17 -13.11 15.00
CA SER A 172 0.96 -13.37 15.78
C SER A 172 1.20 -14.49 16.78
N LEU A 173 0.52 -14.44 17.92
CA LEU A 173 0.50 -15.53 18.88
C LEU A 173 -0.95 -16.00 19.05
N ALA A 174 -1.21 -17.29 18.89
CA ALA A 174 -2.56 -17.85 19.09
C ALA A 174 -3.15 -17.41 20.44
N GLY A 175 -4.39 -16.95 20.42
CA GLY A 175 -5.07 -16.45 21.62
C GLY A 175 -4.67 -15.05 22.08
N PHE A 176 -3.78 -14.36 21.35
CA PHE A 176 -3.36 -12.98 21.64
C PHE A 176 -3.68 -12.03 20.48
N PRO A 177 -4.84 -11.35 20.54
CA PRO A 177 -5.23 -10.42 19.50
C PRO A 177 -4.21 -9.31 19.26
N CYS A 178 -4.00 -9.00 17.98
CA CYS A 178 -3.21 -7.86 17.53
C CYS A 178 -4.03 -7.02 16.53
N LEU A 179 -3.72 -5.73 16.46
CA LEU A 179 -4.18 -4.84 15.41
C LEU A 179 -3.18 -4.90 14.26
N TYR A 180 -3.61 -5.43 13.12
CA TYR A 180 -2.84 -5.45 11.88
C TYR A 180 -3.30 -4.32 10.97
N LEU A 181 -2.34 -3.57 10.44
CA LEU A 181 -2.55 -2.45 9.55
C LEU A 181 -1.54 -2.52 8.40
N SER A 182 -1.93 -2.07 7.22
CA SER A 182 -1.02 -1.86 6.09
C SER A 182 -1.00 -0.38 5.72
N THR A 183 0.13 0.14 5.25
CA THR A 183 0.22 1.54 4.80
C THR A 183 -0.47 1.79 3.46
N MET A 184 -0.87 0.73 2.75
CA MET A 184 -1.62 0.77 1.49
C MET A 184 -2.76 -0.26 1.47
N LEU A 185 -3.91 0.12 0.91
CA LEU A 185 -5.03 -0.80 0.71
C LEU A 185 -4.68 -1.99 -0.22
N PRO A 186 -3.99 -1.78 -1.37
CA PRO A 186 -3.45 -2.88 -2.18
C PRO A 186 -2.62 -3.88 -1.37
N LEU A 187 -1.76 -3.40 -0.47
CA LEU A 187 -0.94 -4.27 0.36
C LEU A 187 -1.82 -5.09 1.32
N ALA A 188 -2.75 -4.45 2.03
CA ALA A 188 -3.70 -5.16 2.90
C ALA A 188 -4.48 -6.24 2.12
N TRP A 189 -4.80 -5.99 0.85
CA TRP A 189 -5.54 -6.91 -0.01
C TRP A 189 -4.69 -8.11 -0.42
N GLN A 190 -3.42 -7.87 -0.75
CA GLN A 190 -2.43 -8.91 -1.03
C GLN A 190 -2.19 -9.81 0.18
N GLU A 191 -2.04 -9.23 1.38
CA GLU A 191 -1.85 -9.97 2.64
C GLU A 191 -3.06 -10.85 2.99
N CYS A 192 -4.26 -10.48 2.53
CA CYS A 192 -5.48 -11.28 2.70
C CYS A 192 -5.68 -12.33 1.59
N ASN A 193 -4.67 -12.60 0.77
CA ASN A 193 -4.72 -13.51 -0.37
C ASN A 193 -5.73 -13.10 -1.46
N TYR A 194 -5.73 -11.81 -1.80
CA TYR A 194 -6.47 -11.25 -2.95
C TYR A 194 -7.97 -11.61 -3.00
N PRO A 195 -8.75 -11.41 -1.94
CA PRO A 195 -10.17 -11.76 -1.94
C PRO A 195 -10.95 -10.94 -2.98
N SER A 196 -11.86 -11.57 -3.72
CA SER A 196 -12.71 -10.89 -4.71
C SER A 196 -13.79 -10.01 -4.08
N LYS A 197 -14.14 -10.29 -2.82
CA LYS A 197 -15.08 -9.55 -1.99
C LYS A 197 -14.53 -9.40 -0.59
N TYR A 198 -14.60 -8.19 -0.05
CA TYR A 198 -14.07 -7.90 1.27
C TYR A 198 -14.70 -6.67 1.89
N TYR A 199 -14.57 -6.56 3.21
CA TYR A 199 -14.72 -5.30 3.91
C TYR A 199 -13.35 -4.68 4.18
N TYR A 200 -13.25 -3.36 4.16
CA TYR A 200 -12.07 -2.63 4.60
C TYR A 200 -12.43 -1.44 5.49
N SER A 201 -11.51 -1.09 6.38
CA SER A 201 -11.55 0.12 7.20
C SER A 201 -10.25 0.89 7.01
N GLU A 202 -10.35 2.22 7.03
CA GLU A 202 -9.22 3.13 7.02
C GLU A 202 -8.96 3.65 8.42
N TYR A 203 -7.69 3.84 8.74
CA TYR A 203 -7.20 4.21 10.06
C TYR A 203 -6.37 5.46 9.96
N GLN A 204 -6.59 6.38 10.90
CA GLN A 204 -5.77 7.55 11.14
C GLN A 204 -5.17 7.45 12.52
N TYR A 205 -3.85 7.60 12.61
CA TYR A 205 -3.17 7.70 13.90
C TYR A 205 -3.39 9.08 14.53
N ILE A 206 -3.74 9.09 15.81
CA ILE A 206 -4.03 10.30 16.57
C ILE A 206 -2.79 10.68 17.39
N TRP A 207 -2.07 11.69 16.92
CA TRP A 207 -0.90 12.23 17.58
C TRP A 207 -1.27 12.98 18.86
N SER A 208 -0.42 12.85 19.88
CA SER A 208 -0.51 13.63 21.11
C SER A 208 0.21 14.95 20.88
N GLU A 209 -0.53 16.04 20.92
CA GLU A 209 0.00 17.38 20.75
C GLU A 209 0.24 18.02 22.13
N SER A 210 1.35 18.73 22.23
CA SER A 210 1.67 19.63 23.35
C SER A 210 0.88 20.93 23.25
N GLN A 211 0.92 21.77 24.29
CA GLN A 211 0.26 23.08 24.31
C GLN A 211 0.71 24.01 23.17
N ASP A 212 1.90 23.79 22.61
CA ASP A 212 2.46 24.56 21.49
C ASP A 212 2.20 23.88 20.11
N ASN A 213 1.24 22.96 20.02
CA ASN A 213 0.92 22.17 18.81
C ASN A 213 2.10 21.35 18.24
N LYS A 214 3.10 21.03 19.07
CA LYS A 214 4.18 20.10 18.70
C LYS A 214 3.83 18.68 19.15
N ILE A 215 4.15 17.69 18.32
CA ILE A 215 3.98 16.27 18.66
C ILE A 215 4.87 15.90 19.85
N ASP A 216 4.26 15.32 20.88
CA ASP A 216 4.96 14.79 22.05
C ASP A 216 5.39 13.34 21.80
N LEU A 217 6.61 13.18 21.25
CA LEU A 217 7.20 11.89 20.89
C LEU A 217 7.28 10.89 22.06
N SER A 218 7.25 11.37 23.32
CA SER A 218 7.32 10.49 24.50
C SER A 218 6.03 9.68 24.71
N LYS A 219 4.91 10.18 24.17
CA LYS A 219 3.58 9.56 24.30
C LYS A 219 3.17 8.75 23.08
N GLU A 220 4.03 8.65 22.07
CA GLU A 220 3.70 7.98 20.80
C GLU A 220 4.11 6.52 20.78
N LEU A 221 3.35 5.74 20.00
CA LEU A 221 3.68 4.34 19.72
C LEU A 221 5.02 4.27 19.00
N LYS A 222 5.89 3.41 19.52
CA LYS A 222 7.20 3.07 18.99
C LYS A 222 7.14 1.65 18.45
N LEU A 223 7.60 1.48 17.22
CA LEU A 223 7.58 0.21 16.51
C LEU A 223 9.00 -0.26 16.24
N LEU A 224 9.27 -1.55 16.40
CA LEU A 224 10.50 -2.15 15.91
C LEU A 224 10.38 -2.28 14.39
N ALA A 225 11.22 -1.53 13.68
CA ALA A 225 11.23 -1.51 12.23
C ALA A 225 12.17 -2.58 11.66
N LEU A 226 11.61 -3.49 10.85
CA LEU A 226 12.32 -4.48 10.07
C LEU A 226 12.29 -4.00 8.61
N TYR A 227 13.45 -3.58 8.11
CA TYR A 227 13.61 -3.09 6.73
C TYR A 227 14.10 -4.20 5.80
N SER A 228 13.67 -4.17 4.54
CA SER A 228 14.28 -5.04 3.52
C SER A 228 15.62 -4.47 3.04
N PRO A 229 16.50 -5.29 2.45
CA PRO A 229 17.75 -4.82 1.86
C PRO A 229 17.53 -3.73 0.81
N MET A 230 16.49 -3.87 -0.01
CA MET A 230 16.10 -2.89 -1.03
C MET A 230 15.67 -1.54 -0.44
N GLU A 231 14.95 -1.54 0.69
CA GLU A 231 14.55 -0.30 1.39
C GLU A 231 15.78 0.47 1.87
N ILE A 232 16.74 -0.23 2.48
CA ILE A 232 17.99 0.34 2.97
C ILE A 232 18.87 0.84 1.82
N LYS A 233 18.97 0.07 0.73
CA LYS A 233 19.71 0.47 -0.48
C LYS A 233 19.13 1.74 -1.08
N THR A 234 17.81 1.79 -1.23
CA THR A 234 17.09 2.93 -1.83
C THR A 234 17.29 4.19 -1.01
N TRP A 235 17.14 4.10 0.31
CA TRP A 235 17.41 5.21 1.22
C TRP A 235 18.89 5.63 1.18
N GLY A 236 19.81 4.66 1.23
CA GLY A 236 21.25 4.90 1.35
C GLY A 236 21.90 5.50 0.11
N PHE A 237 21.31 5.33 -1.08
CA PHE A 237 21.91 5.74 -2.35
C PHE A 237 22.30 7.22 -2.39
N THR A 238 21.45 8.12 -1.91
CA THR A 238 21.73 9.56 -1.85
C THR A 238 22.39 9.97 -0.54
N VAL A 239 22.06 9.32 0.57
CA VAL A 239 22.57 9.67 1.90
C VAL A 239 24.07 9.40 2.03
N LYS A 240 24.61 8.35 1.38
CA LYS A 240 26.05 8.03 1.41
C LYS A 240 26.94 9.24 1.08
N TYR A 241 26.55 10.00 0.06
CA TYR A 241 27.36 11.11 -0.45
C TYR A 241 27.03 12.46 0.20
N ASN A 242 25.81 12.61 0.72
CA ASN A 242 25.35 13.85 1.36
C ASN A 242 25.61 13.89 2.87
N ASP A 243 25.59 12.73 3.54
CA ASP A 243 25.64 12.61 5.00
C ASP A 243 26.26 11.26 5.41
N PHE A 244 27.58 11.15 5.21
CA PHE A 244 28.31 9.90 5.39
C PHE A 244 28.17 9.31 6.81
N GLU A 245 28.24 10.12 7.86
CA GLU A 245 28.16 9.64 9.25
C GLU A 245 26.82 8.94 9.53
N VAL A 246 25.73 9.54 9.05
CA VAL A 246 24.37 8.99 9.15
C VAL A 246 24.25 7.71 8.33
N TRP A 247 24.77 7.72 7.09
CA TRP A 247 24.76 6.53 6.24
C TRP A 247 25.53 5.38 6.90
N ASN A 248 26.75 5.65 7.39
CA ASN A 248 27.62 4.68 8.04
C ASN A 248 26.94 4.07 9.28
N GLU A 249 26.32 4.90 10.11
CA GLU A 249 25.58 4.47 11.29
C GLU A 249 24.40 3.54 10.93
N VAL A 250 23.56 3.94 9.98
CA VAL A 250 22.39 3.15 9.60
C VAL A 250 22.78 1.84 8.94
N ILE A 251 23.75 1.85 8.01
CA ILE A 251 24.23 0.64 7.35
C ILE A 251 24.79 -0.34 8.37
N CYS A 252 25.67 0.10 9.28
CA CYS A 252 26.26 -0.78 10.27
C CYS A 252 25.20 -1.36 11.22
N ARG A 253 24.23 -0.57 11.67
CA ARG A 253 23.08 -1.07 12.44
C ARG A 253 22.28 -2.12 11.68
N TYR A 254 22.01 -1.87 10.40
CA TYR A 254 21.27 -2.81 9.55
C TYR A 254 22.02 -4.13 9.38
N LEU A 255 23.32 -4.10 9.12
CA LEU A 255 24.14 -5.31 8.98
C LEU A 255 24.11 -6.15 10.27
N LYS A 256 24.18 -5.52 11.45
CA LYS A 256 24.01 -6.21 12.74
C LYS A 256 22.63 -6.87 12.85
N MET A 257 21.57 -6.18 12.42
CA MET A 257 20.18 -6.67 12.50
C MET A 257 19.80 -7.69 11.42
N TYR A 258 20.51 -7.75 10.30
CA TYR A 258 20.13 -8.55 9.13
C TYR A 258 19.84 -10.02 9.47
N PRO A 259 20.63 -10.74 10.29
CA PRO A 259 20.31 -12.13 10.66
C PRO A 259 18.92 -12.29 11.33
N LEU A 260 18.50 -11.35 12.19
CA LEU A 260 17.16 -11.36 12.79
C LEU A 260 16.07 -11.13 11.72
N ILE A 261 16.32 -10.20 10.80
CA ILE A 261 15.39 -9.87 9.70
C ILE A 261 15.24 -11.09 8.77
N LEU A 262 16.35 -11.68 8.33
CA LEU A 262 16.39 -12.92 7.55
C LEU A 262 15.58 -14.02 8.22
N ALA A 263 15.82 -14.29 9.51
CA ALA A 263 15.09 -15.30 10.28
C ALA A 263 13.56 -15.07 10.34
N CYS A 264 13.11 -13.82 10.15
CA CYS A 264 11.70 -13.46 10.09
C CYS A 264 11.12 -13.46 8.66
N SER A 265 11.92 -13.74 7.62
CA SER A 265 11.57 -13.47 6.21
C SER A 265 11.58 -14.70 5.30
N PHE A 266 11.51 -15.91 5.88
CA PHE A 266 11.34 -17.16 5.13
C PHE A 266 9.90 -17.37 4.66
N ILE A 267 9.73 -17.99 3.49
CA ILE A 267 8.43 -18.40 2.93
C ILE A 267 8.49 -19.83 2.42
N ASN A 268 7.61 -20.68 2.93
CA ASN A 268 7.36 -21.99 2.34
C ASN A 268 6.29 -21.90 1.23
N GLN A 269 6.68 -22.16 -0.01
CA GLN A 269 5.77 -22.16 -1.17
C GLN A 269 4.95 -23.46 -1.29
N SER A 270 5.36 -24.55 -0.64
CA SER A 270 4.66 -25.84 -0.68
C SER A 270 3.33 -25.82 0.10
N GLY A 271 3.15 -24.84 0.99
CA GLY A 271 1.85 -24.40 1.48
C GLY A 271 1.23 -25.18 2.65
N ASN A 272 0.37 -24.44 3.38
CA ASN A 272 -0.77 -24.83 4.20
C ASN A 272 -0.66 -25.95 5.26
N THR A 273 0.52 -26.15 5.85
CA THR A 273 0.64 -26.98 7.05
C THR A 273 0.19 -26.21 8.31
N PRO A 274 -0.43 -26.88 9.30
CA PRO A 274 -0.78 -26.23 10.58
C PRO A 274 0.45 -25.70 11.32
N TYR A 275 1.58 -26.40 11.19
CA TYR A 275 2.87 -26.00 11.74
C TYR A 275 3.65 -25.23 10.68
N LYS A 276 4.01 -23.99 11.00
CA LYS A 276 4.77 -23.07 10.14
C LYS A 276 6.12 -22.80 10.81
N GLN A 277 7.12 -23.60 10.46
CA GLN A 277 8.46 -23.52 11.05
C GLN A 277 9.10 -22.14 10.83
N GLU A 278 8.80 -21.50 9.70
CA GLU A 278 9.27 -20.15 9.35
C GLU A 278 8.76 -19.04 10.29
N TYR A 279 7.80 -19.35 11.18
CA TYR A 279 7.24 -18.38 12.12
C TYR A 279 7.86 -18.42 13.50
N ILE A 280 8.75 -19.37 13.82
CA ILE A 280 9.33 -19.53 15.16
C ILE A 280 9.94 -18.21 15.66
N ILE A 281 10.90 -17.65 14.91
CA ILE A 281 11.62 -16.43 15.32
C ILE A 281 10.72 -15.20 15.31
N SER A 282 9.85 -15.05 14.31
CA SER A 282 8.92 -13.90 14.24
C SER A 282 7.86 -13.91 15.35
N GLN A 283 7.43 -15.09 15.81
CA GLN A 283 6.56 -15.24 16.97
C GLN A 283 7.30 -14.98 18.28
N MET A 284 8.55 -15.44 18.42
CA MET A 284 9.38 -15.11 19.58
C MET A 284 9.66 -13.60 19.66
N LEU A 285 9.86 -12.94 18.52
CA LEU A 285 9.98 -11.49 18.45
C LEU A 285 8.71 -10.79 18.92
N MET A 286 7.53 -11.28 18.52
CA MET A 286 6.25 -10.78 19.01
C MET A 286 6.10 -10.96 20.53
N GLN A 287 6.58 -12.07 21.10
CA GLN A 287 6.60 -12.26 22.56
C GLN A 287 7.52 -11.24 23.24
N TRP A 288 8.71 -11.01 22.69
CA TRP A 288 9.64 -10.01 23.21
C TRP A 288 9.05 -8.60 23.18
N VAL A 289 8.43 -8.19 22.07
CA VAL A 289 7.74 -6.88 21.96
C VAL A 289 6.66 -6.75 23.03
N LYS A 290 5.87 -7.80 23.23
CA LYS A 290 4.83 -7.81 24.26
C LYS A 290 5.39 -7.68 25.68
N ARG A 291 6.53 -8.30 25.99
CA ARG A 291 7.21 -8.18 27.30
C ARG A 291 7.88 -6.81 27.49
N ASN A 292 8.28 -6.17 26.40
CA ASN A 292 9.02 -4.89 26.40
C ASN A 292 8.14 -3.71 25.93
N HIS A 293 6.82 -3.78 26.15
CA HIS A 293 5.86 -2.82 25.61
C HIS A 293 6.03 -1.36 26.13
N GLU A 294 6.85 -1.13 27.15
CA GLU A 294 7.20 0.22 27.62
C GLU A 294 8.13 0.94 26.64
N THR A 295 8.98 0.20 25.91
CA THR A 295 9.94 0.76 24.95
C THR A 295 9.49 0.61 23.51
N VAL A 296 8.85 -0.53 23.18
CA VAL A 296 8.40 -0.86 21.82
C VAL A 296 7.02 -1.53 21.89
N GLN A 297 6.02 -0.94 21.25
CA GLN A 297 4.64 -1.40 21.30
C GLN A 297 4.21 -2.24 20.09
N GLY A 298 5.00 -2.31 19.03
CA GLY A 298 4.63 -3.06 17.83
C GLY A 298 5.80 -3.32 16.89
N ILE A 299 5.50 -3.93 15.75
CA ILE A 299 6.48 -4.25 14.70
C ILE A 299 6.02 -3.61 13.40
N ASP A 300 6.95 -2.94 12.74
CA ASP A 300 6.79 -2.34 11.42
C ASP A 300 7.65 -3.13 10.42
N TYR A 301 7.02 -3.87 9.50
CA TYR A 301 7.69 -4.87 8.68
C TYR A 301 7.31 -4.79 7.20
N PHE A 302 8.27 -5.13 6.33
CA PHE A 302 8.02 -5.28 4.90
C PHE A 302 7.22 -6.57 4.60
N SER A 303 6.50 -6.58 3.48
CA SER A 303 5.72 -7.76 3.09
C SER A 303 6.62 -8.89 2.60
N CYS A 304 6.32 -10.11 3.03
CA CYS A 304 6.85 -11.32 2.42
C CYS A 304 5.96 -11.82 1.27
N VAL A 305 4.77 -11.23 1.06
CA VAL A 305 3.92 -11.61 -0.07
C VAL A 305 4.58 -11.12 -1.36
N ASP A 306 4.54 -11.97 -2.39
CA ASP A 306 5.10 -11.63 -3.70
C ASP A 306 4.49 -10.31 -4.25
N MET A 307 5.37 -9.31 -4.41
CA MET A 307 5.09 -7.95 -4.89
C MET A 307 5.38 -7.75 -6.39
N PHE A 308 5.67 -8.78 -7.19
CA PHE A 308 6.02 -8.66 -8.62
C PHE A 308 5.02 -7.86 -9.48
N PHE A 309 3.80 -7.66 -8.98
CA PHE A 309 2.71 -7.01 -9.70
C PHE A 309 2.77 -5.49 -9.72
N ASP A 310 3.46 -4.87 -8.77
CA ASP A 310 3.60 -3.42 -8.74
C ASP A 310 4.92 -3.01 -8.13
N THR A 311 5.95 -3.02 -8.97
CA THR A 311 7.26 -2.51 -8.59
C THR A 311 7.15 -1.06 -8.15
N SER A 312 6.29 -0.21 -8.72
CA SER A 312 6.20 1.21 -8.31
C SER A 312 5.81 1.45 -6.84
N LYS A 313 5.37 0.41 -6.11
CA LYS A 313 4.99 0.44 -4.69
C LYS A 313 6.09 0.01 -3.72
N TRP A 314 7.37 0.12 -4.09
CA TRP A 314 8.60 -0.28 -3.36
C TRP A 314 8.75 0.15 -1.86
N CYS A 315 7.75 0.74 -1.20
CA CYS A 315 7.83 1.20 0.19
C CYS A 315 6.55 0.98 1.01
N ALA A 316 5.61 0.14 0.55
CA ALA A 316 4.46 -0.26 1.37
C ALA A 316 4.89 -1.26 2.44
N ASN A 317 4.34 -1.12 3.65
CA ASN A 317 4.72 -1.88 4.83
C ASN A 317 3.51 -2.20 5.69
N ASN A 318 3.66 -3.22 6.51
CA ASN A 318 2.66 -3.65 7.48
C ASN A 318 3.09 -3.28 8.89
N ILE A 319 2.10 -3.07 9.74
CA ILE A 319 2.25 -2.76 11.15
C ILE A 319 1.40 -3.75 11.93
N VAL A 320 1.99 -4.29 12.99
CA VAL A 320 1.28 -5.12 13.95
C VAL A 320 1.51 -4.59 15.36
N ILE A 321 0.42 -4.42 16.10
CA ILE A 321 0.43 -3.90 17.47
C ILE A 321 -0.40 -4.83 18.35
N PRO A 322 0.18 -5.50 19.37
CA PRO A 322 -0.57 -6.31 20.31
C PRO A 322 -1.66 -5.52 21.04
N ALA A 323 -2.78 -6.16 21.32
CA ALA A 323 -3.82 -5.56 22.15
C ALA A 323 -3.38 -5.51 23.61
N PHE A 324 -3.09 -4.31 24.12
CA PHE A 324 -2.66 -4.09 25.51
C PHE A 324 -3.85 -3.82 26.45
N PRO A 325 -3.78 -4.23 27.73
CA PRO A 325 -4.76 -3.81 28.73
C PRO A 325 -4.70 -2.29 28.97
N ASN A 326 -5.76 -1.62 29.41
CA ASN A 326 -7.09 -2.12 29.80
C ASN A 326 -8.02 -2.41 28.61
N TYR A 327 -9.09 -3.18 28.85
CA TYR A 327 -10.05 -3.57 27.81
C TYR A 327 -11.49 -3.15 28.13
N GLU A 328 -12.19 -2.60 27.14
CA GLU A 328 -13.64 -2.31 27.16
C GLU A 328 -14.35 -3.15 26.10
N ASN A 329 -15.33 -3.98 26.51
CA ASN A 329 -16.00 -4.93 25.62
C ASN A 329 -15.02 -5.84 24.84
N GLY A 330 -13.85 -6.11 25.42
CA GLY A 330 -12.77 -6.88 24.82
C GLY A 330 -11.87 -6.10 23.87
N ILE A 331 -12.10 -4.80 23.65
CA ILE A 331 -11.26 -3.91 22.83
C ILE A 331 -10.25 -3.17 23.71
N SER A 332 -8.99 -3.07 23.26
CA SER A 332 -7.90 -2.37 23.93
C SER A 332 -8.15 -0.87 23.95
N VAL A 333 -8.32 -0.31 25.14
CA VAL A 333 -8.54 1.14 25.33
C VAL A 333 -7.33 1.95 24.88
N PRO A 334 -6.07 1.60 25.23
CA PRO A 334 -4.89 2.35 24.77
C PRO A 334 -4.78 2.42 23.25
N LEU A 335 -5.11 1.34 22.53
CA LEU A 335 -5.11 1.38 21.06
C LEU A 335 -6.28 2.19 20.51
N ARG A 336 -7.47 2.03 21.08
CA ARG A 336 -8.65 2.79 20.65
C ARG A 336 -8.41 4.30 20.73
N GLU A 337 -7.77 4.79 21.79
CA GLU A 337 -7.45 6.22 21.93
C GLU A 337 -6.46 6.74 20.89
N LYS A 338 -5.60 5.85 20.36
CA LYS A 338 -4.54 6.20 19.40
C LYS A 338 -4.98 6.16 17.93
N PHE A 339 -6.17 5.66 17.62
CA PHE A 339 -6.63 5.53 16.25
C PHE A 339 -8.06 6.02 16.08
N SER A 340 -8.32 6.89 15.10
CA SER A 340 -9.66 7.02 14.52
C SER A 340 -9.75 6.10 13.31
N TRP A 341 -10.88 5.43 13.09
CA TRP A 341 -11.05 4.56 11.94
C TRP A 341 -12.47 4.55 11.40
N THR A 342 -12.60 4.23 10.13
CA THR A 342 -13.88 4.28 9.42
C THR A 342 -14.76 3.06 9.66
N MET A 343 -16.06 3.26 9.43
CA MET A 343 -17.01 2.15 9.31
C MET A 343 -16.58 1.19 8.18
N PRO A 344 -16.83 -0.13 8.32
CA PRO A 344 -16.43 -1.09 7.30
C PRO A 344 -17.13 -0.84 5.96
N ALA A 345 -16.35 -0.53 4.93
CA ALA A 345 -16.83 -0.38 3.57
C ALA A 345 -16.72 -1.70 2.81
N PHE A 346 -17.77 -2.09 2.10
CA PHE A 346 -17.79 -3.33 1.31
C PHE A 346 -17.26 -3.05 -0.10
N CYS A 347 -16.25 -3.81 -0.51
CA CYS A 347 -15.73 -3.82 -1.86
C CYS A 347 -16.05 -5.16 -2.53
N GLU A 348 -16.60 -5.09 -3.75
CA GLU A 348 -16.67 -6.20 -4.70
C GLU A 348 -15.95 -5.73 -5.96
N LEU A 349 -14.88 -6.43 -6.33
CA LEU A 349 -14.02 -6.05 -7.44
C LEU A 349 -14.84 -5.94 -8.73
N PRO A 350 -14.72 -4.85 -9.51
CA PRO A 350 -15.60 -4.63 -10.66
C PRO A 350 -15.61 -5.75 -11.69
N ILE A 351 -14.45 -6.36 -11.96
CA ILE A 351 -14.31 -7.41 -12.98
C ILE A 351 -15.10 -8.69 -12.66
N VAL A 352 -15.35 -8.99 -11.39
CA VAL A 352 -16.12 -10.18 -10.98
C VAL A 352 -17.63 -9.91 -10.85
N SER A 353 -18.07 -8.65 -11.02
CA SER A 353 -19.45 -8.26 -10.83
C SER A 353 -20.17 -8.14 -12.18
N LYS A 354 -21.07 -9.08 -12.48
CA LYS A 354 -21.83 -9.10 -13.76
C LYS A 354 -22.55 -7.81 -14.08
N ASN A 355 -23.06 -7.13 -13.05
CA ASN A 355 -23.74 -5.84 -13.19
C ASN A 355 -22.76 -4.73 -13.57
N LYS A 356 -21.55 -4.74 -12.97
CA LYS A 356 -20.52 -3.73 -13.28
C LYS A 356 -19.85 -3.98 -14.64
N THR A 357 -19.82 -5.23 -15.12
CA THR A 357 -19.21 -5.60 -16.42
C THR A 357 -20.19 -5.67 -17.59
N GLU A 358 -21.50 -5.50 -17.38
CA GLU A 358 -22.53 -5.69 -18.43
C GLU A 358 -22.23 -4.88 -19.70
N ARG A 359 -21.94 -3.58 -19.55
CA ARG A 359 -21.62 -2.69 -20.68
C ARG A 359 -20.34 -3.13 -21.39
N ASP A 360 -19.31 -3.49 -20.64
CA ASP A 360 -18.01 -3.88 -21.18
C ASP A 360 -18.13 -5.21 -21.95
N ARG A 361 -18.85 -6.19 -21.40
CA ARG A 361 -19.13 -7.49 -22.05
C ARG A 361 -19.92 -7.32 -23.35
N LYS A 362 -20.94 -6.45 -23.35
CA LYS A 362 -21.72 -6.15 -24.55
C LYS A 362 -20.84 -5.56 -25.66
N PHE A 363 -20.00 -4.57 -25.32
CA PHE A 363 -19.06 -3.97 -26.27
C PHE A 363 -18.11 -5.01 -26.86
N ILE A 364 -17.51 -5.86 -26.03
CA ILE A 364 -16.57 -6.91 -26.47
C ILE A 364 -17.27 -7.92 -27.40
N TYR A 365 -18.50 -8.33 -27.07
CA TYR A 365 -19.28 -9.23 -27.92
C TYR A 365 -19.58 -8.61 -29.30
N GLU A 366 -20.06 -7.37 -29.33
CA GLU A 366 -20.34 -6.63 -30.57
C GLU A 366 -19.06 -6.42 -31.40
N PHE A 367 -17.92 -6.15 -30.76
CA PHE A 367 -16.62 -6.06 -31.40
C PHE A 367 -16.20 -7.38 -32.06
N MET A 368 -16.35 -8.51 -31.35
CA MET A 368 -16.02 -9.83 -31.89
C MET A 368 -16.92 -10.22 -33.08
N GLU A 369 -18.21 -9.86 -33.05
CA GLU A 369 -19.12 -10.05 -34.19
C GLU A 369 -18.69 -9.23 -35.40
N GLN A 370 -18.22 -7.99 -35.20
CA GLN A 370 -17.69 -7.18 -36.29
C GLN A 370 -16.41 -7.79 -36.91
N ILE A 371 -15.51 -8.35 -36.10
CA ILE A 371 -14.35 -9.08 -36.63
C ILE A 371 -14.81 -10.33 -37.41
N ASN A 372 -15.76 -11.11 -36.87
CA ASN A 372 -16.27 -12.29 -37.56
C ASN A 372 -16.91 -11.92 -38.91
N HIS A 373 -17.62 -10.81 -38.97
CA HIS A 373 -18.16 -10.27 -40.22
C HIS A 373 -17.03 -9.91 -41.19
N ALA A 374 -16.04 -9.12 -40.75
CA ALA A 374 -14.91 -8.72 -41.59
C ALA A 374 -14.10 -9.92 -42.14
N LEU A 375 -13.98 -11.00 -41.37
CA LEU A 375 -13.30 -12.23 -41.79
C LEU A 375 -14.16 -13.12 -42.71
N ARG A 376 -15.49 -13.01 -42.66
CA ARG A 376 -16.42 -13.78 -43.54
C ARG A 376 -16.65 -13.09 -44.87
N VAL A 377 -16.74 -11.76 -44.87
CA VAL A 377 -16.91 -10.99 -46.10
C VAL A 377 -15.62 -11.06 -46.88
N ARG A 378 -15.68 -11.59 -48.10
CA ARG A 378 -14.53 -11.66 -48.99
C ARG A 378 -14.13 -10.22 -49.36
N ARG A 379 -13.02 -9.74 -48.80
CA ARG A 379 -12.44 -8.40 -49.03
C ARG A 379 -10.94 -8.52 -49.31
N PRO A 380 -10.32 -7.54 -50.00
CA PRO A 380 -8.88 -7.47 -50.11
C PRO A 380 -8.29 -7.20 -48.72
N MET A 381 -7.66 -8.20 -48.12
CA MET A 381 -7.01 -8.03 -46.83
C MET A 381 -5.72 -8.86 -46.82
N PRO A 382 -4.53 -8.24 -46.72
CA PRO A 382 -3.29 -8.98 -46.66
C PRO A 382 -3.26 -9.94 -45.46
N ASP A 383 -2.58 -11.07 -45.59
CA ASP A 383 -2.50 -12.10 -44.54
C ASP A 383 -2.06 -11.56 -43.18
N MET A 384 -1.18 -10.55 -43.17
CA MET A 384 -0.72 -9.90 -41.96
C MET A 384 -1.86 -9.21 -41.20
N TYR A 385 -2.75 -8.50 -41.91
CA TYR A 385 -3.92 -7.85 -41.33
C TYR A 385 -4.96 -8.86 -40.86
N ILE A 386 -5.13 -9.98 -41.59
CA ILE A 386 -5.99 -11.09 -41.14
C ILE A 386 -5.49 -11.69 -39.83
N ARG A 387 -4.18 -11.94 -39.70
CA ARG A 387 -3.56 -12.44 -38.46
C ARG A 387 -3.73 -11.46 -37.30
N VAL A 388 -3.65 -10.15 -37.56
CA VAL A 388 -3.90 -9.12 -36.56
C VAL A 388 -5.35 -9.14 -36.09
N LEU A 389 -6.32 -9.22 -37.01
CA LEU A 389 -7.74 -9.35 -36.65
C LEU A 389 -8.02 -10.61 -35.82
N GLN A 390 -7.38 -11.74 -36.14
CA GLN A 390 -7.45 -12.96 -35.33
C GLN A 390 -6.89 -12.74 -33.92
N SER A 391 -5.71 -12.13 -33.80
CA SER A 391 -5.08 -11.83 -32.51
C SER A 391 -5.92 -10.86 -31.66
N MET A 392 -6.53 -9.85 -32.30
CA MET A 392 -7.46 -8.92 -31.66
C MET A 392 -8.70 -9.64 -31.12
N LYS A 393 -9.27 -10.55 -31.92
CA LYS A 393 -10.42 -11.37 -31.52
C LYS A 393 -10.08 -12.30 -30.38
N GLU A 394 -8.95 -13.00 -30.43
CA GLU A 394 -8.50 -13.91 -29.36
C GLU A 394 -8.29 -13.15 -28.04
N THR A 395 -7.66 -11.98 -28.10
CA THR A 395 -7.48 -11.10 -26.93
C THR A 395 -8.83 -10.67 -26.34
N ALA A 396 -9.77 -10.25 -27.20
CA ALA A 396 -11.11 -9.85 -26.79
C ALA A 396 -11.93 -11.03 -26.22
N ASP A 397 -11.82 -12.22 -26.82
CA ASP A 397 -12.49 -13.43 -26.35
C ASP A 397 -11.96 -13.86 -24.98
N CYS A 398 -10.64 -13.85 -24.78
CA CYS A 398 -10.04 -14.08 -23.47
C CYS A 398 -10.61 -13.11 -22.42
N LEU A 399 -10.64 -11.80 -22.73
CA LEU A 399 -11.17 -10.79 -21.82
C LEU A 399 -12.65 -11.02 -21.50
N LEU A 400 -13.48 -11.37 -22.48
CA LEU A 400 -14.89 -11.68 -22.30
C LEU A 400 -15.07 -12.88 -21.36
N ASN A 401 -14.30 -13.96 -21.58
CA ASN A 401 -14.34 -15.17 -20.77
C ASN A 401 -13.95 -14.90 -19.31
N LEU A 402 -12.99 -13.99 -19.05
CA LEU A 402 -12.65 -13.57 -17.69
C LEU A 402 -13.82 -12.90 -16.98
N MET A 403 -14.56 -12.01 -17.66
CA MET A 403 -15.70 -11.30 -17.08
C MET A 403 -16.97 -12.16 -16.98
N ALA A 404 -17.05 -13.22 -17.77
CA ALA A 404 -18.20 -14.13 -17.79
C ALA A 404 -18.09 -15.28 -16.80
N ASN A 405 -16.88 -15.62 -16.36
CA ASN A 405 -16.63 -16.78 -15.53
C ASN A 405 -16.86 -16.50 -14.04
N ASP A 406 -17.93 -17.08 -13.49
CA ASP A 406 -18.29 -17.00 -12.07
C ASP A 406 -17.31 -17.74 -11.14
N ASN A 407 -16.46 -18.61 -11.70
CA ASN A 407 -15.61 -19.53 -10.95
C ASN A 407 -14.14 -19.08 -10.84
N ILE A 408 -13.76 -17.91 -11.38
CA ILE A 408 -12.39 -17.42 -11.18
C ILE A 408 -12.27 -16.86 -9.77
N CYS A 409 -11.80 -17.71 -8.84
CA CYS A 409 -11.58 -17.33 -7.45
C CYS A 409 -10.18 -16.73 -7.21
N ASP A 410 -9.22 -16.96 -8.11
CA ASP A 410 -7.84 -16.48 -7.94
C ASP A 410 -7.65 -15.11 -8.63
N MET A 411 -7.74 -14.04 -7.84
CA MET A 411 -7.53 -12.68 -8.33
C MET A 411 -6.06 -12.39 -8.70
N ARG A 412 -5.10 -13.16 -8.18
CA ARG A 412 -3.69 -13.07 -8.62
C ARG A 412 -3.55 -13.60 -10.05
N LEU A 413 -4.22 -14.69 -10.39
CA LEU A 413 -4.27 -15.18 -11.77
C LEU A 413 -4.94 -14.14 -12.69
N MET A 414 -6.06 -13.56 -12.27
CA MET A 414 -6.75 -12.50 -13.03
C MET A 414 -5.82 -11.33 -13.38
N LEU A 415 -5.07 -10.85 -12.40
CA LEU A 415 -4.07 -9.79 -12.60
C LEU A 415 -3.02 -10.15 -13.66
N LYS A 416 -2.49 -11.38 -13.63
CA LYS A 416 -1.52 -11.85 -14.63
C LYS A 416 -2.11 -11.87 -16.03
N ILE A 417 -3.34 -12.36 -16.16
CA ILE A 417 -4.00 -12.45 -17.47
C ILE A 417 -4.28 -11.04 -18.00
N LEU A 418 -4.82 -10.13 -17.19
CA LEU A 418 -5.05 -8.74 -17.62
C LEU A 418 -3.76 -8.06 -18.09
N LYS A 419 -2.65 -8.22 -17.35
CA LYS A 419 -1.34 -7.69 -17.74
C LYS A 419 -0.88 -8.28 -19.08
N SER A 420 -1.04 -9.59 -19.29
CA SER A 420 -0.70 -10.24 -20.56
C SER A 420 -1.56 -9.74 -21.72
N LEU A 421 -2.87 -9.54 -21.51
CA LEU A 421 -3.76 -8.99 -22.53
C LEU A 421 -3.37 -7.54 -22.87
N GLY A 422 -3.01 -6.74 -21.87
CA GLY A 422 -2.47 -5.39 -22.07
C GLY A 422 -1.18 -5.38 -22.87
N SER A 423 -0.26 -6.33 -22.62
CA SER A 423 0.95 -6.50 -23.44
C SER A 423 0.62 -6.84 -24.90
N ASN A 424 -0.32 -7.75 -25.16
CA ASN A 424 -0.75 -8.08 -26.52
C ASN A 424 -1.31 -6.85 -27.26
N VAL A 425 -2.13 -6.05 -26.58
CA VAL A 425 -2.66 -4.79 -27.13
C VAL A 425 -1.53 -3.81 -27.45
N ALA A 426 -0.55 -3.67 -26.56
CA ALA A 426 0.58 -2.78 -26.75
C ALA A 426 1.46 -3.23 -27.93
N ASP A 427 1.65 -4.54 -28.11
CA ASP A 427 2.43 -5.10 -29.23
C ASP A 427 1.75 -4.83 -30.58
N ILE A 428 0.43 -5.05 -30.68
CA ILE A 428 -0.35 -4.71 -31.87
C ILE A 428 -0.31 -3.19 -32.13
N SER A 429 -0.45 -2.38 -31.07
CA SER A 429 -0.42 -0.91 -31.19
C SER A 429 0.90 -0.40 -31.77
N ARG A 430 2.03 -1.06 -31.45
CA ARG A 430 3.37 -0.72 -31.96
C ARG A 430 3.59 -1.05 -33.43
N MET A 431 2.71 -1.83 -34.06
CA MET A 431 2.82 -2.16 -35.49
C MET A 431 2.44 -1.01 -36.43
N ASN A 432 1.81 0.06 -35.91
CA ASN A 432 1.39 1.26 -36.67
C ASN A 432 0.62 0.96 -37.97
N LEU A 433 -0.36 0.05 -37.90
CA LEU A 433 -1.00 -0.55 -39.09
C LEU A 433 -1.95 0.37 -39.87
N LEU A 434 -2.26 1.55 -39.31
CA LEU A 434 -3.10 2.56 -39.98
C LEU A 434 -2.33 3.39 -41.01
N GLU A 435 -1.00 3.41 -40.95
CA GLU A 435 -0.17 4.19 -41.88
C GLU A 435 -0.20 3.57 -43.29
N ASN A 436 -0.64 4.35 -44.28
CA ASN A 436 -0.78 3.97 -45.69
C ASN A 436 -1.54 2.65 -45.90
N ILE A 437 -2.63 2.46 -45.13
CA ILE A 437 -3.40 1.21 -45.15
C ILE A 437 -4.00 0.90 -46.52
N GLU A 438 -4.53 1.90 -47.22
CA GLU A 438 -5.11 1.73 -48.56
C GLU A 438 -4.05 1.24 -49.55
N ASP A 439 -2.85 1.83 -49.53
CA ASP A 439 -1.73 1.44 -50.39
C ASP A 439 -1.29 0.00 -50.10
N LYS A 440 -1.12 -0.35 -48.81
CA LYS A 440 -0.73 -1.70 -48.39
C LYS A 440 -1.74 -2.78 -48.77
N ILE A 441 -3.03 -2.45 -48.72
CA ILE A 441 -4.09 -3.37 -49.17
C ILE A 441 -4.10 -3.48 -50.69
N SER A 442 -3.90 -2.37 -51.40
CA SER A 442 -3.86 -2.33 -52.87
C SER A 442 -2.66 -3.12 -53.44
N GLU A 443 -1.47 -2.96 -52.86
CA GLU A 443 -0.22 -3.61 -53.29
C GLU A 443 -0.24 -5.13 -53.12
N ALA A 444 -0.97 -5.65 -52.14
CA ALA A 444 -1.00 -7.08 -51.83
C ALA A 444 -1.82 -7.93 -52.81
N GLU A 445 -2.73 -7.31 -53.58
CA GLU A 445 -3.79 -8.04 -54.30
C GLU A 445 -3.77 -7.85 -55.83
N ASP A 446 -2.68 -7.29 -56.38
CA ASP A 446 -2.32 -7.27 -57.82
C ASP A 446 -3.52 -6.99 -58.76
N GLY A 447 -4.29 -5.95 -58.45
CA GLY A 447 -5.41 -5.46 -59.29
C GLY A 447 -6.69 -6.31 -59.30
N LYS A 448 -6.86 -7.25 -58.36
CA LYS A 448 -8.06 -8.12 -58.28
C LYS A 448 -9.33 -7.47 -57.75
N TRP A 449 -9.22 -6.29 -57.12
CA TRP A 449 -10.30 -5.64 -56.39
C TRP A 449 -10.47 -4.18 -56.82
N SER A 450 -11.70 -3.67 -56.75
CA SER A 450 -11.99 -2.27 -57.05
C SER A 450 -11.48 -1.32 -55.97
N THR A 451 -11.25 -0.06 -56.34
CA THR A 451 -10.86 1.01 -55.41
C THR A 451 -11.88 1.17 -54.28
N GLU A 452 -13.18 1.04 -54.58
CA GLU A 452 -14.24 1.10 -53.59
C GLU A 452 -14.16 -0.06 -52.57
N GLU A 453 -13.80 -1.27 -53.01
CA GLU A 453 -13.62 -2.43 -52.12
C GLU A 453 -12.39 -2.29 -51.22
N VAL A 454 -11.27 -1.80 -51.75
CA VAL A 454 -10.05 -1.51 -50.98
C VAL A 454 -10.31 -0.43 -49.93
N LYS A 455 -11.02 0.64 -50.30
CA LYS A 455 -11.40 1.70 -49.37
C LYS A 455 -12.36 1.20 -48.28
N ALA A 456 -13.35 0.40 -48.65
CA ALA A 456 -14.29 -0.18 -47.69
C ALA A 456 -13.58 -1.11 -46.69
N ALA A 457 -12.62 -1.92 -47.15
CA ALA A 457 -11.81 -2.79 -46.30
C ALA A 457 -10.92 -1.98 -45.35
N SER A 458 -10.31 -0.90 -45.85
CA SER A 458 -9.45 0.01 -45.07
C SER A 458 -10.22 0.69 -43.95
N VAL A 459 -11.40 1.25 -44.25
CA VAL A 459 -12.28 1.91 -43.26
C VAL A 459 -12.77 0.93 -42.20
N GLU A 460 -13.14 -0.30 -42.60
CA GLU A 460 -13.58 -1.33 -41.66
C GLU A 460 -12.44 -1.77 -40.72
N PHE A 461 -11.25 -2.02 -41.26
CA PHE A 461 -10.07 -2.35 -40.44
C PHE A 461 -9.70 -1.20 -39.52
N GLU A 462 -9.69 0.05 -40.01
CA GLU A 462 -9.37 1.22 -39.20
C GLU A 462 -10.32 1.32 -38.00
N LYS A 463 -11.63 1.14 -38.22
CA LYS A 463 -12.62 1.12 -37.14
C LYS A 463 -12.30 0.03 -36.12
N LEU A 464 -12.10 -1.21 -36.57
CA LEU A 464 -11.78 -2.34 -35.68
C LEU A 464 -10.49 -2.11 -34.90
N TYR A 465 -9.46 -1.59 -35.57
CA TYR A 465 -8.17 -1.28 -34.94
C TYR A 465 -8.32 -0.19 -33.87
N ARG A 466 -9.12 0.85 -34.12
CA ARG A 466 -9.44 1.89 -33.13
C ARG A 466 -10.29 1.38 -31.98
N ASP A 467 -11.28 0.53 -32.25
CA ASP A 467 -12.11 -0.13 -31.22
C ASP A 467 -11.28 -1.10 -30.35
N PHE A 468 -10.08 -1.49 -30.79
CA PHE A 468 -9.16 -2.31 -30.02
C PHE A 468 -8.10 -1.51 -29.28
N THR A 469 -7.44 -0.56 -29.95
CA THR A 469 -6.27 0.19 -29.45
C THR A 469 -6.58 1.57 -28.86
N GLY A 470 -7.81 2.07 -29.02
CA GLY A 470 -8.21 3.43 -28.63
C GLY A 470 -8.09 3.69 -27.12
N GLN A 471 -8.12 4.96 -26.70
CA GLN A 471 -8.05 5.33 -25.28
C GLN A 471 -9.41 5.28 -24.56
N ASP A 472 -10.52 5.39 -25.31
CA ASP A 472 -11.88 5.37 -24.78
C ASP A 472 -12.75 4.39 -25.57
N ASN A 473 -13.65 3.70 -24.87
CA ASN A 473 -14.59 2.72 -25.46
C ASN A 473 -13.90 1.73 -26.41
N SER A 474 -12.78 1.16 -25.97
CA SER A 474 -11.99 0.18 -26.70
C SER A 474 -11.64 -1.03 -25.83
N VAL A 475 -11.20 -2.13 -26.44
CA VAL A 475 -10.67 -3.30 -25.71
C VAL A 475 -9.51 -2.89 -24.79
N LYS A 476 -8.58 -2.07 -25.27
CA LYS A 476 -7.49 -1.48 -24.47
C LYS A 476 -8.03 -0.78 -23.22
N SER A 477 -8.95 0.17 -23.40
CA SER A 477 -9.49 0.99 -22.30
C SER A 477 -10.22 0.14 -21.25
N ILE A 478 -10.83 -0.97 -21.66
CA ILE A 478 -11.50 -1.91 -20.76
C ILE A 478 -10.46 -2.71 -19.96
N ILE A 479 -9.39 -3.19 -20.61
CA ILE A 479 -8.28 -3.88 -19.92
C ILE A 479 -7.65 -2.94 -18.89
N ASP A 480 -7.29 -1.73 -19.30
CA ASP A 480 -6.68 -0.72 -18.43
C ASP A 480 -7.60 -0.41 -17.23
N LYS A 481 -8.88 -0.16 -17.48
CA LYS A 481 -9.91 0.07 -16.44
C LYS A 481 -9.95 -1.05 -15.40
N HIS A 482 -10.03 -2.30 -15.82
CA HIS A 482 -10.12 -3.41 -14.86
C HIS A 482 -8.78 -3.73 -14.21
N GLN A 483 -7.66 -3.47 -14.89
CA GLN A 483 -6.33 -3.55 -14.29
C GLN A 483 -6.10 -2.50 -13.20
N ASP A 484 -6.68 -1.31 -13.33
CA ASP A 484 -6.57 -0.25 -12.31
C ASP A 484 -7.54 -0.49 -11.15
N LEU A 485 -8.80 -0.85 -11.46
CA LEU A 485 -9.86 -1.02 -10.46
C LEU A 485 -9.68 -2.25 -9.57
N ILE A 486 -9.01 -3.30 -10.05
CA ILE A 486 -8.77 -4.53 -9.26
C ILE A 486 -7.93 -4.26 -8.00
N TRP A 487 -7.09 -3.22 -8.01
CA TRP A 487 -6.28 -2.80 -6.86
C TRP A 487 -7.04 -1.93 -5.86
N ASN A 488 -8.25 -1.53 -6.20
CA ASN A 488 -9.09 -0.65 -5.40
C ASN A 488 -8.41 0.68 -4.99
N HIS A 489 -7.59 1.24 -5.90
CA HIS A 489 -6.82 2.46 -5.63
C HIS A 489 -7.64 3.71 -5.35
N HIS A 490 -8.89 3.71 -5.78
CA HIS A 490 -9.69 4.93 -5.91
C HIS A 490 -10.93 4.96 -5.03
N GLU A 491 -11.26 3.87 -4.31
CA GLU A 491 -12.39 3.86 -3.39
C GLU A 491 -11.93 4.09 -1.95
N THR A 492 -11.19 5.17 -1.66
CA THR A 492 -11.00 5.55 -0.25
C THR A 492 -12.23 6.29 0.28
N GLN A 493 -12.53 6.08 1.55
CA GLN A 493 -13.66 6.70 2.23
C GLN A 493 -13.42 8.21 2.42
N PRO A 494 -14.49 9.01 2.45
CA PRO A 494 -14.37 10.46 2.60
C PRO A 494 -13.70 10.84 3.92
N THR A 495 -12.91 11.91 3.90
CA THR A 495 -12.29 12.49 5.10
C THR A 495 -12.86 13.88 5.36
N LEU A 496 -13.06 14.22 6.63
CA LEU A 496 -13.59 15.52 7.02
C LEU A 496 -12.44 16.49 7.31
N GLU A 497 -12.38 17.60 6.59
CA GLU A 497 -11.48 18.70 6.90
C GLU A 497 -12.24 19.82 7.60
N ILE A 498 -11.67 20.30 8.71
CA ILE A 498 -12.23 21.37 9.53
C ILE A 498 -11.27 22.56 9.44
N LEU A 499 -11.74 23.63 8.81
CA LEU A 499 -11.05 24.92 8.83
C LEU A 499 -11.56 25.73 10.02
N TYR A 500 -10.66 26.29 10.83
CA TYR A 500 -11.04 27.01 12.06
C TYR A 500 -10.15 28.22 12.30
N GLN A 501 -10.61 29.23 13.05
CA GLN A 501 -9.81 30.40 13.39
C GLN A 501 -9.22 30.33 14.81
N GLY A 502 -9.99 29.80 15.76
CA GLY A 502 -9.55 29.63 17.13
C GLY A 502 -9.77 28.21 17.65
N ALA A 503 -8.81 27.65 18.38
CA ALA A 503 -8.90 26.31 18.96
C ALA A 503 -10.15 26.12 19.86
N HIS A 504 -10.66 27.20 20.43
CA HIS A 504 -11.89 27.20 21.24
C HIS A 504 -13.15 26.84 20.45
N GLU A 505 -13.17 27.06 19.13
CA GLU A 505 -14.31 26.76 18.25
C GLU A 505 -14.51 25.26 18.00
N ILE A 506 -13.42 24.50 18.09
CA ILE A 506 -13.37 23.07 17.76
C ILE A 506 -13.25 22.17 18.99
N ILE A 507 -13.46 22.72 20.19
CA ILE A 507 -13.49 21.94 21.43
C ILE A 507 -14.54 20.82 21.29
N GLY A 508 -14.13 19.58 21.58
CA GLY A 508 -14.98 18.40 21.48
C GLY A 508 -15.25 17.87 20.05
N PHE A 509 -14.88 18.60 18.99
CA PHE A 509 -15.06 18.12 17.60
C PHE A 509 -14.27 16.84 17.36
N LYS A 510 -13.02 16.80 17.84
CA LYS A 510 -12.14 15.63 17.73
C LYS A 510 -12.82 14.37 18.29
N ASP A 511 -13.37 14.45 19.50
CA ASP A 511 -14.03 13.32 20.16
C ASP A 511 -15.32 12.90 19.43
N LEU A 512 -16.09 13.87 18.92
CA LEU A 512 -17.30 13.56 18.15
C LEU A 512 -16.97 12.83 16.85
N LEU A 513 -15.97 13.31 16.11
CA LEU A 513 -15.53 12.71 14.84
C LEU A 513 -14.93 11.32 15.07
N HIS A 514 -14.11 11.17 16.11
CA HIS A 514 -13.53 9.90 16.52
C HIS A 514 -14.62 8.88 16.87
N ASN A 515 -15.58 9.24 17.73
CA ASN A 515 -16.68 8.37 18.12
C ASN A 515 -17.66 8.07 16.97
N ALA A 516 -17.74 8.95 15.97
CA ALA A 516 -18.53 8.74 14.76
C ALA A 516 -17.79 7.92 13.68
N HIS A 517 -16.58 7.41 13.97
CA HIS A 517 -15.78 6.64 13.03
C HIS A 517 -15.53 7.39 11.71
N ARG A 518 -15.08 8.64 11.84
CA ARG A 518 -14.67 9.51 10.73
C ARG A 518 -13.18 9.80 10.83
N LEU A 519 -12.51 9.83 9.68
CA LEU A 519 -11.16 10.39 9.58
C LEU A 519 -11.28 11.89 9.40
N PHE A 520 -10.35 12.64 9.99
CA PHE A 520 -10.45 14.09 10.00
C PHE A 520 -9.10 14.81 9.98
N GLY A 521 -9.11 16.05 9.54
CA GLY A 521 -7.99 16.97 9.63
C GLY A 521 -8.45 18.34 10.14
N PHE A 522 -7.58 19.00 10.91
CA PHE A 522 -7.80 20.36 11.38
C PHE A 522 -6.77 21.28 10.73
N SER A 523 -7.25 22.35 10.11
CA SER A 523 -6.41 23.35 9.45
C SER A 523 -6.79 24.73 9.97
N GLU A 524 -5.82 25.44 10.55
CA GLU A 524 -6.03 26.81 11.02
C GLU A 524 -6.13 27.77 9.81
N ILE A 525 -7.15 28.63 9.82
CA ILE A 525 -7.36 29.69 8.84
C ILE A 525 -6.38 30.81 9.17
N LYS A 526 -5.42 31.03 8.28
CA LYS A 526 -4.41 32.08 8.41
C LYS A 526 -4.80 33.28 7.57
N ASP A 527 -4.51 34.48 8.06
CA ASP A 527 -4.70 35.72 7.31
C ASP A 527 -3.60 35.88 6.25
N ASN A 528 -3.73 35.14 5.14
CA ASN A 528 -2.77 35.15 4.05
C ASN A 528 -3.42 34.79 2.70
N GLU A 529 -2.68 35.07 1.63
CA GLU A 529 -3.15 34.85 0.26
C GLU A 529 -3.41 33.36 -0.05
N ASP A 530 -2.62 32.45 0.52
CA ASP A 530 -2.80 31.00 0.32
C ASP A 530 -4.17 30.53 0.81
N THR A 531 -4.61 31.02 1.98
CA THR A 531 -5.91 30.72 2.54
C THR A 531 -7.04 31.23 1.65
N PHE A 532 -6.93 32.46 1.15
CA PHE A 532 -7.90 33.03 0.21
C PHE A 532 -8.00 32.21 -1.09
N ASN A 533 -6.85 31.83 -1.66
CA ASN A 533 -6.79 31.01 -2.87
C ASN A 533 -7.42 29.63 -2.65
N ASN A 534 -7.18 29.00 -1.50
CA ASN A 534 -7.79 27.72 -1.13
C ASN A 534 -9.31 27.81 -1.00
N LEU A 535 -9.83 28.87 -0.36
CA LEU A 535 -11.26 29.13 -0.22
C LEU A 535 -11.93 29.43 -1.57
N THR A 536 -11.24 30.16 -2.45
CA THR A 536 -11.71 30.44 -3.81
C THR A 536 -11.92 29.13 -4.58
N ARG A 537 -10.93 28.23 -4.54
CA ARG A 537 -11.02 26.91 -5.19
C ARG A 537 -12.14 26.07 -4.58
N LEU A 538 -12.28 26.08 -3.26
CA LEU A 538 -13.34 25.38 -2.55
C LEU A 538 -14.73 25.88 -2.96
N ALA A 539 -14.93 27.20 -3.06
CA ALA A 539 -16.18 27.81 -3.50
C ALA A 539 -16.53 27.42 -4.94
N GLN A 540 -15.53 27.47 -5.85
CA GLN A 540 -15.68 27.06 -7.25
C GLN A 540 -16.13 25.60 -7.37
N ASP A 541 -15.45 24.67 -6.69
CA ASP A 541 -15.78 23.24 -6.75
C ASP A 541 -17.14 22.93 -6.10
N ALA A 542 -17.46 23.61 -5.01
CA ALA A 542 -18.77 23.51 -4.36
C ALA A 542 -19.90 24.11 -5.23
N GLY A 543 -19.57 25.03 -6.14
CA GLY A 543 -20.54 25.75 -6.97
C GLY A 543 -21.27 26.85 -6.20
N VAL A 544 -20.61 27.48 -5.24
CA VAL A 544 -21.14 28.57 -4.41
C VAL A 544 -20.30 29.84 -4.59
N PRO A 545 -20.86 31.04 -4.42
CA PRO A 545 -20.07 32.28 -4.44
C PRO A 545 -19.05 32.30 -3.30
N ILE A 546 -17.84 32.82 -3.52
CA ILE A 546 -16.81 32.95 -2.48
C ILE A 546 -17.29 33.79 -1.28
N GLY A 547 -18.12 34.80 -1.51
CA GLY A 547 -18.73 35.62 -0.45
C GLY A 547 -19.57 34.83 0.56
N THR A 548 -19.96 33.58 0.26
CA THR A 548 -20.73 32.71 1.17
C THR A 548 -20.00 32.44 2.48
N PHE A 549 -18.66 32.54 2.51
CA PHE A 549 -17.87 32.36 3.73
C PHE A 549 -17.96 33.55 4.70
N TRP A 550 -18.47 34.70 4.27
CA TRP A 550 -18.64 35.91 5.09
C TRP A 550 -20.10 36.18 5.42
N GLU A 551 -20.36 36.95 6.47
CA GLU A 551 -21.72 37.47 6.77
C GLU A 551 -22.15 38.58 5.79
N GLN A 552 -21.19 39.31 5.22
CA GLN A 552 -21.46 40.48 4.40
C GLN A 552 -21.57 40.11 2.92
N GLU A 553 -22.72 40.41 2.31
CA GLU A 553 -23.00 40.10 0.90
C GLU A 553 -22.45 41.16 -0.08
N GLY A 554 -22.21 40.76 -1.33
CA GLY A 554 -21.95 41.69 -2.45
C GLY A 554 -20.58 42.38 -2.45
N LYS A 555 -19.61 41.86 -1.69
CA LYS A 555 -18.24 42.40 -1.61
C LYS A 555 -17.38 41.94 -2.78
N ASP A 556 -16.40 42.77 -3.16
CA ASP A 556 -15.42 42.44 -4.20
C ASP A 556 -14.26 41.61 -3.65
N ASP A 557 -13.49 40.99 -4.55
CA ASP A 557 -12.37 40.12 -4.17
C ASP A 557 -11.29 40.85 -3.36
N VAL A 558 -11.10 42.16 -3.61
CA VAL A 558 -10.13 42.98 -2.87
C VAL A 558 -10.57 43.13 -1.42
N TRP A 559 -11.84 43.40 -1.17
CA TRP A 559 -12.39 43.46 0.17
C TRP A 559 -12.28 42.09 0.85
N LEU A 560 -12.72 41.02 0.20
CA LEU A 560 -12.71 39.67 0.80
C LEU A 560 -11.30 39.22 1.20
N ARG A 561 -10.29 39.53 0.38
CA ARG A 561 -8.87 39.25 0.69
C ARG A 561 -8.38 39.95 1.96
N ASN A 562 -8.86 41.16 2.23
CA ASN A 562 -8.44 41.94 3.39
C ASN A 562 -9.23 41.60 4.67
N HIS A 563 -10.25 40.73 4.59
CA HIS A 563 -11.16 40.42 5.70
C HIS A 563 -11.23 38.91 5.97
N ILE A 564 -10.16 38.14 5.72
CA ILE A 564 -10.12 36.68 5.96
C ILE A 564 -10.43 36.32 7.42
N ILE A 565 -10.01 37.18 8.36
CA ILE A 565 -10.33 37.02 9.78
C ILE A 565 -11.83 37.13 10.10
N GLU A 566 -12.66 37.62 9.18
CA GLU A 566 -14.12 37.75 9.37
C GLU A 566 -14.92 36.58 8.78
N ILE A 567 -14.24 35.50 8.39
CA ILE A 567 -14.88 34.28 7.88
C ILE A 567 -15.70 33.59 8.97
N LYS A 568 -16.85 33.04 8.58
CA LYS A 568 -17.71 32.18 9.40
C LYS A 568 -17.04 30.82 9.65
N SER A 569 -16.17 30.73 10.66
CA SER A 569 -15.56 29.48 11.14
C SER A 569 -16.38 28.80 12.25
N PRO A 570 -16.21 27.48 12.47
CA PRO A 570 -15.48 26.52 11.64
C PRO A 570 -16.19 26.17 10.34
N ILE A 571 -15.43 25.85 9.29
CA ILE A 571 -15.95 25.33 8.00
C ILE A 571 -15.70 23.84 7.94
N LEU A 572 -16.75 23.06 7.76
CA LEU A 572 -16.68 21.60 7.61
C LEU A 572 -16.75 21.21 6.13
N ILE A 573 -15.72 20.51 5.67
CA ILE A 573 -15.54 20.10 4.27
C ILE A 573 -15.42 18.58 4.23
N GLU A 574 -16.19 17.94 3.37
CA GLU A 574 -15.97 16.54 3.01
C GLU A 574 -15.03 16.48 1.81
N ARG A 575 -13.95 15.70 1.96
CA ARG A 575 -12.97 15.43 0.91
C ARG A 575 -13.18 14.00 0.42
N ASN A 576 -13.52 13.85 -0.86
CA ASN A 576 -13.71 12.57 -1.51
C ASN A 576 -12.51 12.23 -2.38
N ASN A 577 -12.12 10.96 -2.40
CA ASN A 577 -11.18 10.47 -3.40
C ASN A 577 -11.95 10.14 -4.68
N THR A 578 -11.69 10.90 -5.73
CA THR A 578 -12.32 10.73 -7.04
C THR A 578 -11.26 10.38 -8.08
N SER A 579 -11.56 9.44 -8.97
CA SER A 579 -10.73 9.10 -10.12
C SER A 579 -11.51 9.25 -11.42
N ILE A 580 -10.84 9.01 -12.54
CA ILE A 580 -11.46 8.94 -13.87
C ILE A 580 -12.57 7.87 -13.96
N TYR A 581 -12.61 6.92 -13.02
CA TYR A 581 -13.61 5.86 -12.95
C TYR A 581 -14.74 6.15 -11.96
N SER A 582 -14.65 7.22 -11.16
CA SER A 582 -15.71 7.61 -10.23
C SER A 582 -16.95 8.11 -10.98
N ASP A 583 -18.13 7.97 -10.36
CA ASP A 583 -19.37 8.57 -10.89
C ASP A 583 -19.18 10.09 -11.00
N LYS A 584 -19.51 10.67 -12.17
CA LYS A 584 -19.39 12.11 -12.45
C LYS A 584 -20.17 12.99 -11.48
N LYS A 585 -21.13 12.42 -10.74
CA LYS A 585 -21.89 13.12 -9.69
C LYS A 585 -21.10 13.29 -8.38
N VAL A 586 -20.09 12.46 -8.15
CA VAL A 586 -19.26 12.54 -6.94
C VAL A 586 -18.26 13.66 -7.12
N LYS A 587 -18.41 14.72 -6.31
CA LYS A 587 -17.45 15.84 -6.28
C LYS A 587 -16.24 15.45 -5.42
N SER A 588 -15.06 15.92 -5.82
CA SER A 588 -13.80 15.75 -5.06
C SER A 588 -13.85 16.42 -3.68
N GLN A 589 -14.65 17.48 -3.54
CA GLN A 589 -14.89 18.14 -2.27
C GLN A 589 -16.31 18.71 -2.19
N GLN A 590 -16.85 18.75 -0.98
CA GLN A 590 -18.17 19.31 -0.69
C GLN A 590 -18.15 20.07 0.63
N ILE A 591 -18.71 21.29 0.64
CA ILE A 591 -18.93 22.04 1.88
C ILE A 591 -20.17 21.45 2.58
N LEU A 592 -19.99 20.95 3.80
CA LEU A 592 -21.08 20.42 4.62
C LEU A 592 -21.70 21.49 5.52
N CYS A 593 -20.88 22.41 6.04
CA CYS A 593 -21.33 23.49 6.91
C CYS A 593 -20.31 24.64 6.95
N ILE A 594 -20.82 25.87 7.06
CA ILE A 594 -20.05 27.10 7.29
C ILE A 594 -20.55 27.68 8.62
N GLY A 595 -19.65 28.10 9.51
CA GLY A 595 -20.03 28.46 10.89
C GLY A 595 -20.57 27.27 11.69
N CYS A 596 -19.94 26.10 11.53
CA CYS A 596 -20.42 24.84 12.07
C CYS A 596 -20.35 24.82 13.60
N THR A 597 -21.50 24.64 14.26
CA THR A 597 -21.56 24.44 15.71
C THR A 597 -21.45 22.96 16.06
N GLU A 598 -21.09 22.64 17.31
CA GLU A 598 -21.06 21.26 17.81
C GLU A 598 -22.40 20.53 17.61
N LYS A 599 -23.52 21.23 17.86
CA LYS A 599 -24.86 20.71 17.61
C LYS A 599 -25.05 20.37 16.13
N LYS A 600 -24.60 21.24 15.24
CA LYS A 600 -24.73 21.02 13.79
C LYS A 600 -23.86 19.85 13.32
N LEU A 601 -22.65 19.72 13.86
CA LEU A 601 -21.78 18.58 13.59
C LEU A 601 -22.45 17.26 14.00
N LYS A 602 -23.08 17.20 15.19
CA LYS A 602 -23.83 16.02 15.63
C LYS A 602 -24.96 15.65 14.67
N GLU A 603 -25.72 16.63 14.17
CA GLU A 603 -26.77 16.40 13.16
C GLU A 603 -26.20 15.86 11.84
N ILE A 604 -25.01 16.31 11.44
CA ILE A 604 -24.33 15.86 10.21
C ILE A 604 -23.85 14.42 10.37
N LEU A 605 -23.25 14.08 11.52
CA LEU A 605 -22.69 12.74 11.78
C LEU A 605 -23.75 11.66 11.98
N GLN A 606 -25.01 12.04 12.26
CA GLN A 606 -26.14 11.11 12.38
C GLN A 606 -26.78 10.74 11.04
N LYS A 607 -26.48 11.48 9.96
CA LYS A 607 -26.92 11.21 8.60
C LYS A 607 -25.92 10.29 7.90
#